data_AF-A0A135TMU9-F1
#
_entry.id   AF-A0A135TMU9-F1
#
_cell.length_a   1.000
_cell.length_b   1.000
_cell.length_c   1.000
_cell.angle_alpha   90.00
_cell.angle_beta   90.00
_cell.angle_gamma   90.00
#
_symmetry.space_group_name_H-M   'P 1'
#
loop_
_entity.id
_entity.type
_entity.pdbx_description
1 polymer ?
#
loop_
_entity_poly.entity_id
_entity_poly.type
_entity_poly.pdbx_seq_one_letter_code
_entity_poly.pdbx_strand_id
1 'polypeptide(L)'
;MACALSPTYTALLIFRLLAGICSALPNGVVLGVYADIYEDPITRGHATAYYMAATTIGSHLGPAISGFASVVDWRVTFWIGFSLFGAGLPALFFFPETYLLVLEKSVGRQLVGPSTVVEETVHGAPLSKTGTVGGKMQVIFARPLSVRVCHEPVVLFTSLYVAMIYSVLYLFFQVYPIIFQGPLLF
;
A
#
# COMPACT_ATOMS: atom_id res chain seq x y z
N MET A 1 0.65 -8.41 14.53
CA MET A 1 0.19 -9.48 15.45
C MET A 1 0.88 -10.82 15.17
N ALA A 2 0.67 -11.44 14.00
CA ALA A 2 1.12 -12.83 13.76
C ALA A 2 2.66 -13.05 13.80
N CYS A 3 3.47 -12.07 13.35
CA CYS A 3 4.93 -12.16 13.41
C CYS A 3 5.51 -12.08 14.83
N ALA A 4 4.80 -11.45 15.78
CA ALA A 4 5.27 -11.31 17.15
C ALA A 4 5.09 -12.59 17.97
N LEU A 5 4.16 -13.47 17.57
CA LEU A 5 3.80 -14.70 18.25
C LEU A 5 4.39 -15.96 17.59
N SER A 6 5.08 -15.83 16.45
CA SER A 6 5.62 -17.00 15.76
C SER A 6 6.73 -17.67 16.60
N PRO A 7 6.62 -18.99 16.89
CA PRO A 7 7.64 -19.75 17.61
C PRO A 7 8.74 -20.29 16.68
N THR A 8 8.47 -20.39 15.37
CA THR A 8 9.39 -20.95 14.38
C THR A 8 9.73 -19.94 13.29
N TYR A 9 10.93 -20.06 12.71
CA TYR A 9 11.41 -19.20 11.63
C TYR A 9 10.52 -19.26 10.38
N THR A 10 10.04 -20.46 10.03
CA THR A 10 9.14 -20.67 8.89
C THR A 10 7.82 -19.91 9.06
N ALA A 11 7.23 -19.92 10.27
CA ALA A 11 6.01 -19.19 10.55
C ALA A 11 6.22 -17.66 10.42
N LEU A 12 7.37 -17.15 10.84
CA LEU A 12 7.73 -15.74 10.68
C LEU A 12 7.74 -15.34 9.20
N LEU A 13 8.37 -16.14 8.33
CA LEU A 13 8.42 -15.88 6.89
C LEU A 13 7.02 -15.84 6.27
N ILE A 14 6.17 -16.82 6.59
CA ILE A 14 4.80 -16.88 6.08
C ILE A 14 4.00 -15.65 6.50
N PHE A 15 4.04 -15.28 7.78
CA PHE A 15 3.32 -14.09 8.25
C PHE A 15 3.87 -12.80 7.67
N ARG A 16 5.17 -12.74 7.37
CA ARG A 16 5.77 -11.58 6.72
C ARG A 16 5.35 -11.45 5.26
N LEU A 17 5.24 -12.56 4.53
CA LEU A 17 4.68 -12.58 3.19
C LEU A 17 3.22 -12.11 3.18
N LEU A 18 2.40 -12.66 4.07
CA LEU A 18 0.99 -12.27 4.19
C LEU A 18 0.84 -10.79 4.57
N ALA A 19 1.63 -10.29 5.52
CA ALA A 19 1.63 -8.88 5.89
C ALA A 19 2.01 -7.97 4.71
N GLY A 20 2.99 -8.38 3.90
CA GLY A 20 3.39 -7.66 2.69
C GLY A 20 2.26 -7.58 1.65
N ILE A 21 1.59 -8.70 1.39
CA ILE A 21 0.44 -8.77 0.46
C ILE A 21 -0.70 -7.86 0.94
N CYS A 22 -1.04 -7.95 2.23
CA CYS A 22 -2.09 -7.12 2.83
C CYS A 22 -1.75 -5.62 2.76
N SER A 23 -0.48 -5.25 2.95
CA SER A 23 -0.04 -3.85 2.89
C SER A 23 0.00 -3.28 1.48
N ALA A 24 0.17 -4.10 0.44
CA ALA A 24 0.25 -3.62 -0.94
C ALA A 24 -1.12 -3.11 -1.46
N LEU A 25 -2.21 -3.73 -1.01
CA LEU A 25 -3.59 -3.41 -1.42
C LEU A 25 -3.97 -1.94 -1.20
N PRO A 26 -3.92 -1.38 0.03
CA PRO A 26 -4.32 0.02 0.27
C PRO A 26 -3.40 1.03 -0.44
N ASN A 27 -2.11 0.73 -0.56
CA ASN A 27 -1.15 1.62 -1.21
C ASN A 27 -1.47 1.83 -2.70
N GLY A 28 -1.99 0.81 -3.39
CA GLY A 28 -2.35 0.92 -4.80
C GLY A 28 -3.65 1.70 -5.05
N VAL A 29 -4.58 1.71 -4.09
CA VAL A 29 -5.92 2.31 -4.27
C VAL A 29 -6.05 3.73 -3.72
N VAL A 30 -5.24 4.11 -2.72
CA VAL A 30 -5.32 5.42 -2.05
C VAL A 30 -5.27 6.60 -3.03
N LEU A 31 -4.36 6.56 -3.99
CA LEU A 31 -4.21 7.67 -4.96
C LEU A 31 -5.39 7.75 -5.92
N GLY A 32 -6.00 6.61 -6.28
CA GLY A 32 -7.22 6.57 -7.08
C GLY A 32 -8.41 7.15 -6.30
N VAL A 33 -8.53 6.78 -5.02
CA VAL A 33 -9.57 7.33 -4.13
C VAL A 33 -9.43 8.86 -3.98
N TYR A 34 -8.21 9.40 -3.89
CA TYR A 34 -8.04 10.87 -3.89
C TYR A 34 -8.40 11.53 -5.23
N ALA A 35 -8.23 10.84 -6.36
CA ALA A 35 -8.69 11.33 -7.64
C ALA A 35 -10.22 11.31 -7.78
N ASP A 36 -10.88 10.37 -7.10
CA ASP A 36 -12.32 10.20 -7.07
C ASP A 36 -13.03 11.19 -6.11
N ILE A 37 -12.41 11.55 -4.98
CA ILE A 37 -13.00 12.47 -3.98
C ILE A 37 -12.88 13.94 -4.41
N TYR A 38 -11.74 14.32 -4.98
CA TYR A 38 -11.40 15.71 -5.24
C TYR A 38 -11.50 16.01 -6.74
N GLU A 39 -12.60 16.62 -7.16
CA GLU A 39 -12.79 17.13 -8.52
C GLU A 39 -11.79 18.27 -8.82
N ASP A 40 -11.47 19.10 -7.82
CA ASP A 40 -10.53 20.20 -7.95
C ASP A 40 -9.06 19.72 -8.01
N PRO A 41 -8.32 20.05 -9.08
CA PRO A 41 -6.95 19.58 -9.27
C PRO A 41 -5.96 20.14 -8.23
N ILE A 42 -6.21 21.35 -7.71
CA ILE A 42 -5.35 22.00 -6.71
C ILE A 42 -5.51 21.31 -5.35
N THR A 43 -6.75 21.12 -4.91
CA THR A 43 -7.08 20.47 -3.63
C THR A 43 -6.60 19.01 -3.62
N ARG A 44 -6.75 18.30 -4.75
CA ARG A 44 -6.19 16.96 -4.95
C ARG A 44 -4.67 16.91 -4.81
N GLY A 45 -3.99 17.91 -5.37
CA GLY A 45 -2.54 18.06 -5.26
C GLY A 45 -2.08 18.22 -3.82
N HIS A 46 -2.75 19.08 -3.04
CA HIS A 46 -2.46 19.28 -1.62
C HIS A 46 -2.72 18.01 -0.79
N ALA A 47 -3.85 17.34 -0.98
CA ALA A 47 -4.17 16.10 -0.28
C ALA A 47 -3.12 15.00 -0.55
N THR A 48 -2.70 14.87 -1.81
CA THR A 48 -1.64 13.93 -2.21
C THR A 48 -0.30 14.32 -1.60
N ALA A 49 0.04 15.61 -1.56
CA ALA A 49 1.28 16.10 -0.94
C ALA A 49 1.34 15.81 0.56
N TYR A 50 0.24 16.03 1.30
CA TYR A 50 0.17 15.69 2.73
C TYR A 50 0.32 14.18 2.95
N TYR A 51 -0.29 13.35 2.11
CA TYR A 51 -0.13 11.90 2.16
C TYR A 51 1.33 11.46 1.95
N MET A 52 2.01 12.04 0.95
CA MET A 52 3.42 11.75 0.68
C MET A 52 4.34 12.20 1.82
N ALA A 53 4.07 13.38 2.41
CA ALA A 53 4.80 13.88 3.57
C ALA A 53 4.64 12.96 4.78
N ALA A 54 3.41 12.54 5.10
CA ALA A 54 3.13 11.61 6.19
C ALA A 54 3.82 10.25 5.97
N THR A 55 3.76 9.72 4.74
CA THR A 55 4.42 8.44 4.38
C THR A 55 5.94 8.53 4.52
N THR A 56 6.52 9.65 4.09
CA THR A 56 7.98 9.89 4.19
C THR A 56 8.41 10.00 5.65
N ILE A 57 7.68 10.73 6.50
CA ILE A 57 7.99 10.83 7.93
C ILE A 57 7.92 9.43 8.57
N GLY A 58 6.88 8.66 8.24
CA GLY A 58 6.73 7.28 8.70
C GLY A 58 7.90 6.37 8.30
N SER A 59 8.39 6.48 7.06
CA SER A 59 9.50 5.65 6.57
C SER A 59 10.83 5.97 7.24
N HIS A 60 11.05 7.21 7.71
CA HIS A 60 12.26 7.59 8.44
C HIS A 60 12.18 7.24 9.92
N LEU A 61 11.00 7.39 10.54
CA LEU A 61 10.80 7.04 11.95
C LEU A 61 10.81 5.53 12.19
N GLY A 62 10.36 4.74 11.21
CA GLY A 62 10.31 3.28 11.32
C GLY A 62 11.65 2.64 11.71
N PRO A 63 12.72 2.84 10.93
CA PRO A 63 14.06 2.35 11.25
C PRO A 63 14.57 2.87 12.59
N ALA A 64 14.39 4.16 12.90
CA ALA A 64 14.84 4.76 14.15
C ALA A 64 14.21 4.06 15.37
N ILE A 65 12.88 3.94 15.40
CA ILE A 65 12.15 3.30 16.50
C ILE A 65 12.48 1.80 16.57
N SER A 66 12.57 1.13 15.42
CA SER A 66 12.90 -0.31 15.36
C SER A 66 14.33 -0.60 15.82
N GLY A 67 15.27 0.31 15.59
CA GLY A 67 16.66 0.19 16.02
C GLY A 67 16.79 0.23 17.53
N PHE A 68 16.13 1.18 18.19
CA PHE A 68 16.10 1.26 19.66
C PHE A 68 15.34 0.09 20.30
N ALA A 69 14.21 -0.32 19.72
CA ALA A 69 13.42 -1.44 20.25
C ALA A 69 14.15 -2.79 20.15
N SER A 70 15.00 -2.97 19.14
CA SER A 70 15.76 -4.20 18.94
C SER A 70 16.86 -4.44 19.99
N VAL A 71 17.21 -3.43 20.79
CA VAL A 71 18.17 -3.57 21.92
C VAL A 71 17.58 -4.35 23.08
N VAL A 72 16.25 -4.27 23.27
CA VAL A 72 15.55 -4.96 24.36
C VAL A 72 15.07 -6.33 23.91
N ASP A 73 14.30 -6.38 22.82
CA ASP A 73 13.74 -7.61 22.27
C ASP A 73 13.23 -7.37 20.85
N TRP A 74 13.60 -8.24 19.90
CA TRP A 74 13.14 -8.12 18.50
C TRP A 74 11.61 -8.19 18.35
N ARG A 75 10.92 -8.82 19.31
CA ARG A 75 9.46 -8.94 19.34
C ARG A 75 8.78 -7.60 19.63
N VAL A 76 9.41 -6.72 20.40
CA VAL A 76 8.85 -5.42 20.81
C VAL A 76 8.63 -4.52 19.61
N THR A 77 9.52 -4.56 18.61
CA THR A 77 9.34 -3.87 17.32
C THR A 77 8.02 -4.21 16.64
N PHE A 78 7.61 -5.49 16.69
CA PHE A 78 6.33 -5.92 16.11
C PHE A 78 5.12 -5.48 16.95
N TRP A 79 5.27 -5.34 18.26
CA TRP A 79 4.22 -4.82 19.15
C TRP A 79 4.02 -3.31 18.98
N ILE A 80 5.09 -2.54 18.82
CA ILE A 80 5.03 -1.10 18.55
C ILE A 80 4.33 -0.84 17.21
N GLY A 81 4.75 -1.53 16.15
CA GLY A 81 4.10 -1.42 14.83
C GLY A 81 2.62 -1.82 14.88
N PHE A 82 2.29 -2.81 15.71
CA PHE A 82 0.89 -3.19 15.93
C PHE A 82 0.09 -2.11 16.65
N SER A 83 0.62 -1.50 17.71
CA SER A 83 -0.07 -0.43 18.43
C SER A 83 -0.33 0.78 17.53
N LEU A 84 0.62 1.13 16.66
CA LEU A 84 0.48 2.25 15.73
C LEU A 84 -0.59 1.95 14.67
N PHE A 85 -0.60 0.73 14.11
CA PHE A 85 -1.66 0.31 13.19
C PHE A 85 -3.03 0.24 13.86
N GLY A 86 -3.09 -0.29 15.08
CA GLY A 86 -4.31 -0.37 15.89
C GLY A 86 -4.89 1.00 16.24
N ALA A 87 -4.03 2.00 16.51
CA ALA A 87 -4.46 3.37 16.76
C ALA A 87 -5.03 4.06 15.49
N GLY A 88 -4.57 3.66 14.30
CA GLY A 88 -5.10 4.17 13.03
C GLY A 88 -6.41 3.51 12.58
N LEU A 89 -6.69 2.28 13.03
CA LEU A 89 -7.91 1.54 12.71
C LEU A 89 -9.23 2.26 13.05
N PRO A 90 -9.39 2.88 14.23
CA PRO A 90 -10.63 3.59 14.57
C PRO A 90 -10.87 4.81 13.67
N ALA A 91 -9.81 5.47 13.19
CA ALA A 91 -9.95 6.58 12.25
C ALA A 91 -10.65 6.14 10.95
N LEU A 92 -10.40 4.90 10.49
CA LEU A 92 -11.07 4.32 9.32
C LEU A 92 -12.59 4.15 9.53
N PHE A 93 -13.03 3.92 10.78
CA PHE A 93 -14.45 3.77 11.12
C PHE A 93 -15.22 5.11 11.13
N PHE A 94 -14.49 6.23 11.27
CA PHE A 94 -15.06 7.58 11.19
C PHE A 94 -15.10 8.13 9.76
N PHE A 95 -14.44 7.49 8.79
CA PHE A 95 -14.54 7.91 7.39
C PHE A 95 -15.88 7.45 6.80
N PRO A 96 -16.68 8.39 6.25
CA PRO A 96 -17.86 8.00 5.49
C PRO A 96 -17.43 7.19 4.26
N GLU A 97 -18.14 6.10 3.98
CA GLU A 97 -17.86 5.22 2.85
C GLU A 97 -17.63 6.02 1.56
N THR A 98 -16.39 6.01 1.07
CA THR A 98 -15.96 6.83 -0.07
C THR A 98 -15.98 6.05 -1.39
N TYR A 99 -16.71 4.95 -1.45
CA TYR A 99 -16.78 4.14 -2.66
C TYR A 99 -17.87 4.69 -3.58
N LEU A 100 -17.48 5.50 -4.56
CA LEU A 100 -18.38 6.03 -5.62
C LEU A 100 -19.19 4.90 -6.29
N LEU A 101 -18.61 3.69 -6.45
CA LEU A 101 -19.31 2.53 -7.01
C LEU A 101 -20.39 1.93 -6.08
N VAL A 102 -20.36 2.19 -4.77
CA VAL A 102 -21.44 1.83 -3.84
C VAL A 102 -22.49 2.94 -3.79
N LEU A 103 -22.11 4.21 -3.93
CA LEU A 103 -23.06 5.31 -4.11
C LEU A 103 -23.84 5.16 -5.42
N GLU A 104 -23.21 4.86 -6.56
CA GLU A 104 -23.93 4.63 -7.82
C GLU A 104 -24.83 3.38 -7.77
N LYS A 105 -24.41 2.30 -7.10
CA LYS A 105 -25.27 1.10 -6.92
C LYS A 105 -26.41 1.32 -5.94
N SER A 106 -26.25 2.17 -4.92
CA SER A 106 -27.31 2.47 -3.95
C SER A 106 -28.30 3.50 -4.49
N VAL A 107 -27.81 4.54 -5.19
CA VAL A 107 -28.63 5.56 -5.85
C VAL A 107 -29.30 5.00 -7.11
N GLY A 108 -28.58 4.22 -7.94
CA GLY A 108 -29.16 3.55 -9.11
C GLY A 108 -30.23 2.52 -8.75
N ARG A 109 -30.16 1.92 -7.54
CA ARG A 109 -31.19 1.00 -7.03
C ARG A 109 -32.37 1.71 -6.37
N GLN A 110 -32.20 2.98 -5.97
CA GLN A 110 -33.29 3.82 -5.45
C GLN A 110 -34.02 4.60 -6.55
N LEU A 111 -33.34 4.94 -7.65
CA LEU A 111 -33.94 5.68 -8.77
C LEU A 111 -34.56 4.78 -9.85
N VAL A 112 -34.13 3.51 -9.98
CA VAL A 112 -34.68 2.57 -10.95
C VAL A 112 -35.73 1.68 -10.28
N GLY A 113 -36.96 2.17 -10.27
CA GLY A 113 -38.15 1.30 -10.19
C GLY A 113 -38.15 0.29 -11.34
N PRO A 114 -38.97 -0.79 -11.26
CA PRO A 114 -38.86 -1.97 -12.10
C PRO A 114 -39.39 -1.75 -13.53
N SER A 115 -38.90 -0.77 -14.27
CA SER A 115 -39.17 -0.60 -15.70
C SER A 115 -38.15 0.38 -16.30
N THR A 116 -37.81 0.14 -17.56
CA THR A 116 -37.04 1.00 -18.48
C THR A 116 -35.51 0.94 -18.43
N VAL A 117 -35.02 0.20 -19.44
CA VAL A 117 -33.71 0.28 -20.07
C VAL A 117 -33.34 1.73 -20.37
N VAL A 118 -32.16 2.18 -19.93
CA VAL A 118 -31.50 3.37 -20.47
C VAL A 118 -30.07 2.97 -20.84
N GLU A 119 -29.76 3.18 -22.12
CA GLU A 119 -28.49 2.98 -22.79
C GLU A 119 -27.32 3.73 -22.13
N GLU A 120 -26.24 2.98 -21.93
CA GLU A 120 -24.86 3.28 -22.37
C GLU A 120 -24.46 4.76 -22.51
N THR A 121 -23.65 5.28 -21.58
CA THR A 121 -22.57 6.28 -21.81
C THR A 121 -21.88 6.72 -20.52
N VAL A 122 -21.11 5.83 -19.88
CA VAL A 122 -19.93 6.24 -19.09
C VAL A 122 -18.89 5.15 -19.25
N HIS A 123 -17.63 5.53 -19.44
CA HIS A 123 -16.40 4.75 -19.66
C HIS A 123 -16.11 3.65 -18.63
N GLY A 124 -17.03 2.71 -18.41
CA GLY A 124 -16.87 1.54 -17.58
C GLY A 124 -16.16 0.45 -18.37
N ALA A 125 -14.91 0.17 -18.03
CA ALA A 125 -14.24 -1.05 -18.42
C ALA A 125 -15.21 -2.24 -18.24
N PRO A 126 -15.47 -3.06 -19.28
CA PRO A 126 -16.48 -4.11 -19.22
C PRO A 126 -16.06 -5.20 -18.22
N LEU A 127 -16.53 -5.07 -16.98
CA LEU A 127 -16.59 -6.13 -15.99
C LEU A 127 -17.73 -7.09 -16.36
N SER A 128 -17.56 -7.83 -17.45
CA SER A 128 -18.33 -9.05 -17.67
C SER A 128 -17.67 -9.92 -18.73
N LYS A 129 -16.96 -10.95 -18.28
CA LYS A 129 -17.19 -12.32 -18.74
C LYS A 129 -16.54 -13.33 -17.81
N THR A 130 -17.39 -14.22 -17.32
CA THR A 130 -17.11 -15.48 -16.63
C THR A 130 -15.91 -16.20 -17.24
N GLY A 131 -14.92 -16.57 -16.42
CA GLY A 131 -13.77 -17.35 -16.86
C GLY A 131 -12.68 -17.45 -15.79
N THR A 132 -12.50 -18.67 -15.27
CA THR A 132 -11.32 -19.26 -14.61
C THR A 132 -10.37 -18.33 -13.86
N VAL A 133 -10.39 -18.46 -12.52
CA VAL A 133 -9.52 -17.75 -11.55
C VAL A 133 -8.03 -17.87 -11.90
N GLY A 134 -7.60 -18.99 -12.50
CA GLY A 134 -6.21 -19.21 -12.93
C GLY A 134 -5.72 -18.32 -14.07
N GLY A 135 -6.60 -17.98 -15.03
CA GLY A 135 -6.23 -17.08 -16.14
C GLY A 135 -6.21 -15.60 -15.72
N LYS A 136 -7.08 -15.22 -14.77
CA LYS A 136 -7.15 -13.85 -14.26
C LYS A 136 -5.89 -13.45 -13.50
N MET A 137 -5.25 -14.36 -12.77
CA MET A 137 -4.01 -14.08 -12.05
C MET A 137 -2.88 -13.67 -13.00
N GLN A 138 -2.66 -14.43 -14.07
CA GLN A 138 -1.66 -14.06 -15.08
C GLN A 138 -1.99 -12.75 -15.78
N VAL A 139 -3.26 -12.50 -16.10
CA VAL A 139 -3.65 -11.24 -16.74
C VAL A 139 -3.49 -10.04 -15.81
N ILE A 140 -3.77 -10.19 -14.51
CA ILE A 140 -3.63 -9.13 -13.50
C ILE A 140 -2.15 -8.79 -13.24
N PHE A 141 -1.25 -9.77 -13.21
CA PHE A 141 0.18 -9.51 -13.01
C PHE A 141 0.91 -9.15 -14.31
N ALA A 142 0.61 -9.82 -15.42
CA ALA A 142 1.30 -9.61 -16.69
C ALA A 142 0.92 -8.29 -17.36
N ARG A 143 -0.34 -7.82 -17.27
CA ARG A 143 -0.73 -6.55 -17.89
C ARG A 143 0.06 -5.35 -17.36
N PRO A 144 0.15 -5.08 -16.04
CA PRO A 144 0.91 -3.94 -15.54
C PRO A 144 2.41 -4.06 -15.76
N LEU A 145 2.99 -5.28 -15.70
CA LEU A 145 4.43 -5.49 -15.92
C LEU A 145 4.82 -5.34 -17.39
N SER A 146 4.10 -6.00 -18.31
CA SER A 146 4.41 -5.95 -19.73
C SER A 146 4.16 -4.56 -20.33
N VAL A 147 3.12 -3.85 -19.89
CA VAL A 147 2.82 -2.50 -20.40
C VAL A 147 3.83 -1.47 -19.88
N ARG A 148 4.20 -1.49 -18.60
CA ARG A 148 5.22 -0.55 -18.07
C ARG A 148 6.61 -0.79 -18.66
N VAL A 149 7.03 -2.05 -18.83
CA VAL A 149 8.39 -2.37 -19.31
C VAL A 149 8.55 -2.11 -20.81
N CYS A 150 7.52 -2.35 -21.62
CA CYS A 150 7.63 -2.24 -23.08
C CYS A 150 7.13 -0.92 -23.68
N HIS A 151 6.21 -0.20 -23.01
CA HIS A 151 5.52 0.93 -23.64
C HIS A 151 5.94 2.31 -23.09
N GLU A 152 6.48 2.38 -21.86
CA GLU A 152 6.81 3.65 -21.19
C GLU A 152 8.24 3.62 -20.60
N PRO A 153 9.29 3.74 -21.43
CA PRO A 153 10.68 3.65 -20.96
C PRO A 153 11.01 4.71 -19.90
N VAL A 154 10.38 5.88 -19.96
CA VAL A 154 10.52 6.95 -18.96
C VAL A 154 10.12 6.50 -17.55
N VAL A 155 9.08 5.67 -17.42
CA VAL A 155 8.61 5.16 -16.13
C VAL A 155 9.59 4.08 -15.61
N LEU A 156 10.15 3.27 -16.50
CA LEU A 156 11.18 2.29 -16.13
C LEU A 156 12.43 3.00 -15.58
N PHE A 157 12.94 4.03 -16.26
CA PHE A 157 14.12 4.77 -15.79
C PHE A 157 13.89 5.48 -14.46
N THR A 158 12.72 6.11 -14.27
CA THR A 158 12.38 6.77 -13.00
C THR A 158 12.21 5.74 -11.87
N SER A 159 11.62 4.57 -12.14
CA SER A 159 11.52 3.50 -11.15
C SER A 159 12.88 2.92 -10.75
N LEU A 160 13.80 2.72 -11.69
CA LEU A 160 15.17 2.27 -11.43
C LEU A 160 15.96 3.30 -10.62
N TYR A 161 15.82 4.58 -10.97
CA TYR A 161 16.44 5.68 -10.23
C TYR A 161 15.97 5.71 -8.77
N VAL A 162 14.66 5.64 -8.55
CA VAL A 162 14.08 5.62 -7.20
C VAL A 162 14.47 4.35 -6.44
N ALA A 163 14.52 3.19 -7.10
CA ALA A 163 14.97 1.93 -6.49
C ALA A 163 16.44 2.00 -6.07
N MET A 164 17.31 2.61 -6.88
CA MET A 164 18.72 2.83 -6.54
C MET A 164 18.86 3.73 -5.31
N ILE A 165 18.11 4.85 -5.24
CA ILE A 165 18.10 5.74 -4.07
C ILE A 165 17.67 4.97 -2.82
N TYR A 166 16.55 4.25 -2.86
CA TYR A 166 16.07 3.51 -1.69
C TYR A 166 17.03 2.39 -1.27
N SER A 167 17.65 1.69 -2.22
CA SER A 167 18.68 0.67 -1.92
C SER A 167 19.84 1.26 -1.13
N VAL A 168 20.39 2.39 -1.60
CA VAL A 168 21.48 3.09 -0.92
C VAL A 168 21.03 3.56 0.48
N LEU A 169 19.84 4.16 0.61
CA LEU A 169 19.29 4.59 1.90
C LEU A 169 19.16 3.45 2.91
N TYR A 170 18.60 2.31 2.50
CA TYR A 170 18.44 1.15 3.39
C TYR A 170 19.78 0.51 3.75
N LEU A 171 20.74 0.48 2.82
CA LEU A 171 22.09 -0.01 3.09
C LEU A 171 22.79 0.87 4.14
N PHE A 172 22.65 2.19 4.05
CA PHE A 172 23.15 3.11 5.08
C PHE A 172 22.58 2.81 6.47
N PHE A 173 21.27 2.53 6.58
CA PHE A 173 20.67 2.18 7.88
C PHE A 173 21.23 0.87 8.46
N GLN A 174 21.60 -0.09 7.61
CA GLN A 174 22.20 -1.35 8.05
C GLN A 174 23.69 -1.19 8.42
N VAL A 175 24.40 -0.31 7.74
CA VAL A 175 25.83 -0.04 7.99
C VAL A 175 26.04 0.88 9.20
N TYR A 176 25.09 1.76 9.51
CA TYR A 176 25.15 2.66 10.67
C TYR A 176 25.49 1.93 11.99
N PRO A 177 24.77 0.87 12.44
CA PRO A 177 25.14 0.17 13.66
C PRO A 177 26.54 -0.46 13.59
N ILE A 178 27.02 -0.90 12.42
CA ILE A 178 28.33 -1.54 12.25
C ILE A 178 29.47 -0.54 12.48
N ILE A 179 29.31 0.71 12.03
CA ILE A 179 30.34 1.75 12.18
C ILE A 179 30.41 2.26 13.62
N PHE A 180 29.25 2.45 14.27
CA PHE A 180 29.17 2.99 15.63
C PHE A 180 29.38 1.92 16.72
N GLN A 181 29.35 0.63 16.36
CA GLN A 181 29.87 -0.47 17.19
C GLN A 181 31.37 -0.66 17.00
N GLY A 182 32.16 0.43 17.03
CA GLY A 182 33.63 0.39 16.97
C GLY A 182 34.22 -0.70 17.89
N PRO A 183 35.41 -1.23 17.56
CA PRO A 183 35.91 -2.52 18.05
C PRO A 183 35.93 -2.57 19.58
N LEU A 184 34.86 -3.10 20.16
CA LEU A 184 34.78 -3.46 21.57
C LEU A 184 34.92 -4.97 21.64
N LEU A 185 36.20 -5.36 21.73
CA LEU A 185 36.71 -6.57 22.37
C LEU A 185 35.88 -7.85 22.15
N PHE A 186 36.23 -8.59 21.10
CA PHE A 186 36.76 -9.94 21.24
C PHE A 186 37.93 -10.12 20.28
#